data_AF-A0A813FIW0-F1
#
_entry.id   AF-A0A813FIW0-F1
#
_cell.length_a   1.000
_cell.length_b   1.000
_cell.length_c   1.000
_cell.angle_alpha   90.00
_cell.angle_beta   90.00
_cell.angle_gamma   90.00
#
_symmetry.space_group_name_H-M   'P 1'
#
loop_
_entity.id
_entity.type
_entity.pdbx_description
1 polymer ?
#
loop_
_entity_poly.entity_id
_entity_poly.type
_entity_poly.pdbx_seq_one_letter_code
_entity_poly.pdbx_strand_id
1 'polypeptide(L)'
;MEANNEVQMLDRKDFTWLVVIDDDVYVNVDNLKRVLSSFDAKKKKVYGTPGCGFCGQKIGAGFCGGGGYMLSQDSLTSMAAQKENFTKEFNSEPNQEWSDVRFGCVAMAHGLELSSLPGLYPWRVPSDSEVIYSTEVPLLTLHYADPEDEEHSCNIFRIELSTGRIRSCQPG
;
A
#
# COMPACT_ATOMS: atom_id res chain seq x y z
N MET A 1 -10.31 -12.25 1.63
CA MET A 1 -9.47 -12.40 2.83
C MET A 1 -8.96 -11.04 3.29
N GLU A 2 -8.45 -10.24 2.36
CA GLU A 2 -7.99 -8.86 2.60
C GLU A 2 -9.06 -8.00 3.30
N ALA A 3 -10.27 -7.87 2.74
CA ALA A 3 -11.40 -7.10 3.32
C ALA A 3 -11.58 -7.18 4.85
N ASN A 4 -11.34 -8.36 5.43
CA ASN A 4 -11.49 -8.57 6.87
C ASN A 4 -10.40 -7.84 7.67
N ASN A 5 -9.18 -7.74 7.13
CA ASN A 5 -8.08 -7.01 7.74
C ASN A 5 -8.41 -5.51 7.81
N GLU A 6 -8.90 -4.90 6.72
CA GLU A 6 -9.31 -3.49 6.75
C GLU A 6 -10.47 -3.26 7.72
N VAL A 7 -11.43 -4.18 7.77
CA VAL A 7 -12.55 -4.11 8.71
C VAL A 7 -12.08 -4.20 10.16
N GLN A 8 -11.10 -5.04 10.47
CA GLN A 8 -10.50 -5.10 11.81
C GLN A 8 -9.77 -3.80 12.16
N MET A 9 -9.13 -3.15 11.18
CA MET A 9 -8.45 -1.87 11.41
C MET A 9 -9.41 -0.72 11.76
N LEU A 10 -10.71 -0.80 11.41
CA LEU A 10 -11.71 0.21 11.81
C LEU A 10 -11.92 0.29 13.33
N ASP A 11 -11.69 -0.81 14.04
CA ASP A 11 -11.82 -0.89 15.50
C ASP A 11 -10.61 -0.28 16.24
N ARG A 12 -9.53 0.02 15.50
CA ARG A 12 -8.33 0.68 16.01
C ARG A 12 -8.44 2.19 15.81
N LYS A 13 -8.02 2.95 16.83
CA LYS A 13 -7.98 4.43 16.81
C LYS A 13 -6.57 5.01 16.99
N ASP A 14 -5.57 4.14 17.16
CA ASP A 14 -4.19 4.46 17.52
C ASP A 14 -3.23 4.51 16.31
N PHE A 15 -3.75 4.83 15.13
CA PHE A 15 -2.95 5.02 13.92
C PHE A 15 -3.47 6.18 13.08
N THR A 16 -2.57 6.85 12.34
CA THR A 16 -2.96 7.90 11.38
C THR A 16 -3.06 7.35 9.97
N TRP A 17 -2.14 6.46 9.60
CA TRP A 17 -2.03 5.87 8.27
C TRP A 17 -2.08 4.35 8.36
N LEU A 18 -2.92 3.73 7.53
CA LEU A 18 -2.87 2.31 7.23
C LEU A 18 -2.05 2.14 5.95
N VAL A 19 -1.09 1.23 5.99
CA VAL A 19 -0.27 0.82 4.85
C VAL A 19 -0.54 -0.67 4.65
N VAL A 20 -1.03 -1.04 3.48
CA VAL A 20 -1.28 -2.42 3.09
C VAL A 20 -0.25 -2.81 2.05
N ILE A 21 0.42 -3.94 2.27
CA ILE A 21 1.55 -4.39 1.46
C ILE A 21 1.71 -5.91 1.54
N ASP A 22 2.22 -6.49 0.46
CA ASP A 22 2.51 -7.92 0.37
C ASP A 22 3.78 -8.29 1.18
N ASP A 23 3.96 -9.58 1.46
CA ASP A 23 5.02 -10.11 2.31
C ASP A 23 6.37 -10.32 1.59
N ASP A 24 6.40 -10.11 0.27
CA ASP A 24 7.56 -10.16 -0.62
C ASP A 24 7.98 -8.76 -1.13
N VAL A 25 7.60 -7.72 -0.38
CA VAL A 25 7.90 -6.32 -0.70
C VAL A 25 8.87 -5.73 0.30
N TYR A 26 9.96 -5.17 -0.20
CA TYR A 26 10.85 -4.33 0.60
C TYR A 26 10.18 -2.99 0.91
N VAL A 27 10.34 -2.49 2.15
CA VAL A 27 9.79 -1.20 2.60
C VAL A 27 10.86 -0.33 3.23
N ASN A 28 11.07 0.86 2.68
CA ASN A 28 11.83 1.91 3.35
C ASN A 28 10.92 2.67 4.33
N VAL A 29 10.86 2.20 5.57
CA VAL A 29 9.95 2.71 6.61
C VAL A 29 10.18 4.19 6.93
N ASP A 30 11.43 4.66 6.94
CA ASP A 30 11.74 6.06 7.29
C ASP A 30 11.33 7.01 6.17
N ASN A 31 11.58 6.65 4.91
CA ASN A 31 11.09 7.39 3.76
C ASN A 31 9.56 7.42 3.76
N LEU A 32 8.92 6.28 4.00
CA LEU A 32 7.47 6.17 4.04
C LEU A 32 6.86 7.07 5.13
N LYS A 33 7.39 7.01 6.36
CA LYS A 33 6.95 7.90 7.47
C LYS A 33 7.12 9.37 7.11
N ARG A 34 8.28 9.75 6.56
CA ARG A 34 8.57 11.13 6.16
C ARG A 34 7.58 11.60 5.09
N VAL A 35 7.37 10.82 4.04
CA VAL A 35 6.43 11.18 2.96
C VAL A 35 5.00 11.28 3.47
N LEU A 36 4.50 10.28 4.20
CA LEU A 36 3.13 10.30 4.73
C LEU A 36 2.90 11.41 5.76
N SER A 37 3.93 11.82 6.52
CA SER A 37 3.84 12.96 7.45
C SER A 37 3.63 14.30 6.75
N SER A 38 3.96 14.40 5.47
CA SER A 38 3.75 15.61 4.66
C SER A 38 2.33 15.71 4.08
N PHE A 39 1.55 14.64 4.17
CA PHE A 39 0.19 14.59 3.63
C PHE A 39 -0.85 14.94 4.69
N ASP A 40 -1.93 15.58 4.22
CA ASP A 40 -3.10 15.85 5.05
C ASP A 40 -3.95 14.57 5.16
N ALA A 41 -3.92 13.95 6.35
CA ALA A 41 -4.67 12.75 6.65
C ALA A 41 -6.20 12.94 6.63
N LYS A 42 -6.72 14.18 6.58
CA LYS A 42 -8.16 14.46 6.46
C LYS A 42 -8.66 14.47 5.02
N LYS A 43 -7.75 14.48 4.03
CA LYS A 43 -8.15 14.38 2.62
C LYS A 43 -8.65 12.97 2.33
N LYS A 44 -9.77 12.89 1.61
CA LYS A 44 -10.38 11.65 1.12
C LYS A 44 -9.57 11.09 -0.06
N LYS A 45 -8.37 10.60 0.25
CA LYS A 45 -7.43 10.05 -0.73
C LYS A 45 -6.98 8.67 -0.30
N VAL A 46 -6.64 7.86 -1.31
CA VAL A 46 -5.84 6.65 -1.19
C VAL A 46 -4.63 6.82 -2.09
N TYR A 47 -3.46 6.48 -1.57
CA TYR A 47 -2.17 6.56 -2.26
C TYR A 47 -1.72 5.16 -2.67
N GLY A 48 -1.13 5.04 -3.85
CA GLY A 48 -0.65 3.77 -4.39
C GLY A 48 -0.14 3.96 -5.82
N THR A 49 -0.18 2.91 -6.63
CA THR A 49 0.10 2.97 -8.07
C THR A 49 -1.17 2.68 -8.88
N PRO A 50 -2.01 3.68 -9.20
CA PRO A 50 -3.20 3.48 -10.02
C PRO A 50 -2.85 3.03 -11.44
N GLY A 51 -3.71 2.22 -12.07
CA GLY A 51 -3.56 1.85 -13.48
C GLY A 51 -3.89 0.39 -13.80
N CYS A 52 -4.22 -0.43 -12.81
CA CYS A 52 -4.53 -1.84 -13.02
C CYS A 52 -6.04 -2.13 -12.96
N GLY A 53 -6.44 -3.22 -13.63
CA GLY A 53 -7.81 -3.70 -13.66
C GLY A 53 -8.84 -2.74 -14.25
N PHE A 54 -10.11 -2.89 -13.86
CA PHE A 54 -11.20 -2.04 -14.33
C PHE A 54 -12.29 -1.88 -13.26
N CYS A 55 -12.88 -0.70 -13.15
CA CYS A 55 -13.98 -0.42 -12.24
C CYS A 55 -15.22 -0.05 -13.06
N GLY A 56 -16.11 -1.03 -13.27
CA GLY A 56 -17.22 -0.90 -14.21
C GLY A 56 -16.70 -0.74 -15.64
N GLN A 57 -16.97 0.39 -16.28
CA GLN A 57 -16.48 0.68 -17.64
C GLN A 57 -15.11 1.38 -17.67
N LYS A 58 -14.56 1.76 -16.52
CA LYS A 58 -13.30 2.51 -16.45
C LYS A 58 -12.12 1.54 -16.35
N ILE A 59 -11.33 1.45 -17.43
CA ILE A 59 -10.09 0.67 -17.47
C ILE A 59 -8.98 1.43 -16.73
N GLY A 60 -8.10 0.70 -16.06
CA GLY A 60 -6.95 1.25 -15.33
C GLY A 60 -7.33 2.02 -14.07
N ALA A 61 -8.44 1.61 -13.44
CA ALA A 61 -9.07 2.38 -12.38
C ALA A 61 -8.81 1.83 -10.97
N GLY A 62 -8.19 0.67 -10.84
CA GLY A 62 -7.71 0.11 -9.58
C GLY A 62 -6.23 0.39 -9.32
N PHE A 63 -5.72 -0.11 -8.20
CA PHE A 63 -4.29 -0.11 -7.92
C PHE A 63 -3.59 -1.31 -8.52
N CYS A 64 -2.31 -1.15 -8.83
CA CYS A 64 -1.36 -2.22 -9.07
C CYS A 64 -0.72 -2.60 -7.73
N GLY A 65 -1.08 -3.77 -7.19
CA GLY A 65 -0.95 -4.13 -5.78
C GLY A 65 0.47 -4.21 -5.23
N GLY A 66 1.41 -4.81 -5.95
CA GLY A 66 2.74 -5.16 -5.41
C GLY A 66 3.59 -4.00 -4.86
N GLY A 67 3.21 -2.75 -5.09
CA GLY A 67 3.86 -1.58 -4.50
C GLY A 67 3.27 -1.19 -3.13
N GLY A 68 2.17 -1.83 -2.73
CA GLY A 68 1.32 -1.45 -1.62
C GLY A 68 0.39 -0.26 -1.93
N TYR A 69 -0.55 -0.04 -1.03
CA TYR A 69 -1.41 1.13 -1.00
C TYR A 69 -1.59 1.65 0.43
N MET A 70 -1.92 2.94 0.56
CA MET A 70 -1.98 3.62 1.85
C MET A 70 -3.16 4.57 1.91
N LEU A 71 -3.80 4.64 3.07
CA LEU A 71 -4.86 5.59 3.35
C LEU A 71 -4.85 5.99 4.81
N SER A 72 -5.41 7.16 5.09
CA SER A 72 -5.57 7.58 6.47
C SER A 72 -6.67 6.79 7.16
N GLN A 73 -6.65 6.78 8.49
CA GLN A 73 -7.74 6.24 9.30
C GLN A 73 -9.09 6.91 8.95
N ASP A 74 -9.08 8.22 8.68
CA ASP A 74 -10.27 8.97 8.27
C ASP A 74 -10.81 8.48 6.91
N SER A 75 -9.93 8.30 5.92
CA SER A 75 -10.29 7.71 4.62
C SER A 75 -10.89 6.31 4.79
N LEU A 76 -10.22 5.44 5.56
CA LEU A 76 -10.70 4.08 5.84
C LEU A 76 -12.08 4.10 6.50
N THR A 77 -12.24 4.94 7.52
CA THR A 77 -13.52 5.10 8.23
C THR A 77 -14.62 5.57 7.28
N SER A 78 -14.32 6.53 6.39
CA SER A 78 -15.31 7.05 5.45
C SER A 78 -15.76 6.02 4.41
N MET A 79 -14.85 5.16 3.96
CA MET A 79 -15.11 4.12 2.96
C MET A 79 -15.79 2.88 3.56
N ALA A 80 -15.44 2.52 4.79
CA ALA A 80 -15.83 1.24 5.39
C ALA A 80 -16.67 1.40 6.69
N ALA A 81 -17.32 2.56 6.88
CA ALA A 81 -18.18 2.81 8.04
C ALA A 81 -19.26 1.74 8.26
N GLN A 82 -19.77 1.16 7.17
CA GLN A 82 -20.68 0.01 7.19
C GLN A 82 -19.90 -1.25 6.80
N LYS A 83 -19.35 -1.93 7.81
CA LYS A 83 -18.41 -3.05 7.66
C LYS A 83 -18.93 -4.17 6.75
N GLU A 84 -20.19 -4.55 6.92
CA GLU A 84 -20.82 -5.63 6.14
C GLU A 84 -20.98 -5.22 4.67
N ASN A 85 -21.36 -3.96 4.42
CA ASN A 85 -21.50 -3.45 3.06
C ASN A 85 -20.14 -3.31 2.38
N PHE A 86 -19.14 -2.78 3.09
CA PHE A 86 -17.76 -2.74 2.60
C PHE A 86 -17.26 -4.15 2.23
N THR A 87 -17.45 -5.13 3.11
CA THR A 87 -17.03 -6.52 2.85
C THR A 87 -17.75 -7.10 1.64
N LYS A 88 -19.06 -6.87 1.53
CA LYS A 88 -19.86 -7.35 0.39
C LYS A 88 -19.41 -6.73 -0.93
N GLU A 89 -19.20 -5.42 -0.94
CA GLU A 89 -18.70 -4.70 -2.12
C GLU A 89 -17.29 -5.15 -2.45
N PHE A 90 -16.40 -5.30 -1.47
CA PHE A 90 -15.04 -5.76 -1.70
C PHE A 90 -15.01 -7.16 -2.30
N ASN A 91 -15.92 -8.06 -1.93
CA ASN A 91 -15.94 -9.41 -2.49
C ASN A 91 -16.87 -9.57 -3.70
N SER A 92 -17.37 -8.47 -4.30
CA SER A 92 -18.25 -8.53 -5.47
C SER A 92 -17.48 -8.44 -6.77
N GLU A 93 -17.90 -9.19 -7.78
CA GLU A 93 -17.46 -9.01 -9.17
C GLU A 93 -17.75 -7.60 -9.71
N PRO A 94 -16.97 -7.13 -10.70
CA PRO A 94 -15.79 -7.77 -11.29
C PRO A 94 -14.51 -7.59 -10.45
N ASN A 95 -13.49 -8.42 -10.72
CA ASN A 95 -12.14 -8.36 -10.13
C ASN A 95 -12.07 -8.77 -8.65
N GLN A 96 -12.98 -9.64 -8.19
CA GLN A 96 -12.92 -10.13 -6.81
C GLN A 96 -11.65 -10.94 -6.50
N GLU A 97 -10.94 -11.41 -7.54
CA GLU A 97 -9.66 -12.12 -7.43
C GLU A 97 -8.45 -11.19 -7.27
N TRP A 98 -8.61 -9.88 -7.53
CA TRP A 98 -7.55 -8.87 -7.45
C TRP A 98 -7.93 -7.83 -6.40
N SER A 99 -7.51 -8.08 -5.17
CA SER A 99 -7.92 -7.32 -3.99
C SER A 99 -7.49 -5.85 -4.04
N ASP A 100 -6.31 -5.56 -4.56
CA ASP A 100 -5.75 -4.24 -4.84
C ASP A 100 -6.59 -3.44 -5.86
N VAL A 101 -6.97 -4.09 -6.97
CA VAL A 101 -7.87 -3.49 -7.96
C VAL A 101 -9.22 -3.19 -7.31
N ARG A 102 -9.74 -4.15 -6.56
CA ARG A 102 -11.06 -4.08 -5.96
C ARG A 102 -11.12 -3.04 -4.83
N PHE A 103 -10.08 -2.93 -4.01
CA PHE A 103 -9.90 -1.87 -3.03
C PHE A 103 -10.02 -0.49 -3.71
N GLY A 104 -9.27 -0.27 -4.80
CA GLY A 104 -9.32 0.97 -5.56
C GLY A 104 -10.73 1.29 -6.10
N CYS A 105 -11.44 0.28 -6.62
CA CYS A 105 -12.81 0.45 -7.08
C CYS A 105 -13.77 0.84 -5.96
N VAL A 106 -13.69 0.17 -4.81
CA VAL A 106 -14.52 0.48 -3.63
C VAL A 106 -14.21 1.88 -3.12
N ALA A 107 -12.93 2.25 -2.99
CA ALA A 107 -12.52 3.58 -2.57
C ALA A 107 -13.14 4.69 -3.44
N MET A 108 -13.09 4.55 -4.77
CA MET A 108 -13.72 5.51 -5.67
C MET A 108 -15.25 5.53 -5.55
N ALA A 109 -15.89 4.37 -5.38
CA ALA A 109 -17.34 4.28 -5.20
C ALA A 109 -17.81 5.04 -3.94
N HIS A 110 -16.95 5.11 -2.92
CA HIS A 110 -17.17 5.88 -1.69
C HIS A 110 -16.59 7.31 -1.74
N GLY A 111 -16.20 7.79 -2.91
CA GLY A 111 -15.80 9.18 -3.15
C GLY A 111 -14.37 9.51 -2.70
N LEU A 112 -13.50 8.52 -2.51
CA LEU A 112 -12.08 8.74 -2.32
C LEU A 112 -11.39 8.89 -3.68
N GLU A 113 -10.42 9.80 -3.75
CA GLU A 113 -9.57 9.97 -4.93
C GLU A 113 -8.38 9.01 -4.86
N LEU A 114 -8.14 8.26 -5.94
CA LEU A 114 -6.90 7.49 -6.09
C LEU A 114 -5.79 8.43 -6.55
N SER A 115 -4.73 8.53 -5.76
CA SER A 115 -3.57 9.37 -6.02
C SER A 115 -2.34 8.50 -6.25
N SER A 116 -1.60 8.79 -7.32
CA SER A 116 -0.30 8.16 -7.54
C SER A 116 0.69 8.63 -6.49
N LEU A 117 1.47 7.70 -5.95
CA LEU A 117 2.54 7.99 -5.00
C LEU A 117 3.88 7.53 -5.57
N PRO A 118 4.73 8.47 -6.03
CA PRO A 118 6.06 8.16 -6.51
C PRO A 118 6.91 7.44 -5.44
N GLY A 119 7.78 6.54 -5.89
CA GLY A 119 8.63 5.73 -5.02
C GLY A 119 8.03 4.36 -4.66
N LEU A 120 6.83 4.05 -5.15
CA LEU A 120 6.25 2.71 -5.10
C LEU A 120 6.53 1.97 -6.41
N TYR A 121 7.19 0.83 -6.33
CA TYR A 121 7.55 0.02 -7.49
C TYR A 121 6.83 -1.33 -7.44
N PRO A 122 5.64 -1.45 -8.07
CA PRO A 122 4.80 -2.65 -7.99
C PRO A 122 5.27 -3.81 -8.88
N TRP A 123 6.37 -3.64 -9.59
CA TRP A 123 6.99 -4.65 -10.44
C TRP A 123 8.47 -4.78 -10.09
N ARG A 124 9.08 -5.90 -10.49
CA ARG A 124 10.52 -6.10 -10.31
C ARG A 124 11.29 -4.96 -10.96
N VAL A 125 12.12 -4.31 -10.16
CA VAL A 125 13.08 -3.30 -10.60
C VAL A 125 14.43 -3.98 -10.80
N PRO A 126 15.16 -3.72 -11.91
CA PRO A 126 16.52 -4.20 -12.06
C PRO A 126 17.44 -3.69 -10.94
N SER A 127 18.35 -4.52 -10.45
CA SER A 127 19.24 -4.19 -9.32
C SER A 127 20.20 -3.02 -9.60
N ASP A 128 20.49 -2.74 -10.87
CA ASP A 128 21.30 -1.61 -11.33
C ASP A 128 20.47 -0.35 -11.65
N SER A 129 19.16 -0.36 -11.32
CA SER A 129 18.29 0.77 -11.63
C SER A 129 18.61 2.00 -10.78
N GLU A 130 18.73 3.16 -11.44
CA GLU A 130 18.96 4.46 -10.79
C GLU A 130 17.89 4.82 -9.75
N VAL A 131 16.70 4.22 -9.84
CA VAL A 131 15.61 4.48 -8.89
C VAL A 131 15.92 4.02 -7.47
N ILE A 132 16.78 3.00 -7.32
CA ILE A 132 17.22 2.48 -6.02
C ILE A 132 18.07 3.53 -5.30
N TYR A 133 18.82 4.32 -6.06
CA TYR A 133 19.77 5.32 -5.55
C TYR A 133 19.28 6.76 -5.69
N SER A 134 18.05 6.96 -6.18
CA SER A 134 17.52 8.30 -6.45
C SER A 134 17.35 9.10 -5.16
N THR A 135 17.88 10.32 -5.16
CA THR A 135 17.65 11.31 -4.10
C THR A 135 16.45 12.21 -4.40
N GLU A 136 15.95 12.22 -5.63
CA GLU A 136 14.84 13.06 -6.07
C GLU A 136 13.49 12.46 -5.68
N VAL A 137 13.32 11.16 -5.95
CA VAL A 137 12.15 10.39 -5.55
C VAL A 137 12.58 9.41 -4.48
N PRO A 138 12.17 9.60 -3.21
CA PRO A 138 12.57 8.69 -2.15
C PRO A 138 11.97 7.31 -2.44
N LEU A 139 12.83 6.29 -2.48
CA LEU A 139 12.37 4.90 -2.57
C LEU A 139 11.47 4.57 -1.37
N LEU A 140 10.25 4.08 -1.63
CA LEU A 140 9.30 3.68 -0.61
C LEU A 140 9.15 2.17 -0.55
N THR A 141 8.89 1.52 -1.69
CA THR A 141 8.68 0.06 -1.76
C THR A 141 9.29 -0.56 -3.02
N LEU A 142 9.84 -1.77 -2.92
CA LEU A 142 10.27 -2.60 -4.08
C LEU A 142 9.62 -3.97 -4.02
N HIS A 143 8.84 -4.31 -5.03
CA HIS A 143 8.26 -5.65 -5.19
C HIS A 143 9.29 -6.62 -5.78
N TYR A 144 9.34 -7.85 -5.28
CA TYR A 144 10.29 -8.89 -5.69
C TYR A 144 11.77 -8.50 -5.47
N ALA A 145 12.06 -7.81 -4.37
CA ALA A 145 13.44 -7.56 -3.95
C ALA A 145 14.15 -8.90 -3.71
N ASP A 146 15.33 -9.08 -4.31
CA ASP A 146 16.17 -10.24 -4.02
C ASP A 146 16.84 -10.03 -2.66
N PRO A 147 16.98 -11.06 -1.79
CA PRO A 147 17.76 -10.94 -0.55
C PRO A 147 19.16 -10.35 -0.74
N GLU A 148 19.79 -10.50 -1.91
CA GLU A 148 21.09 -9.88 -2.23
C GLU A 148 20.99 -8.37 -2.52
N ASP A 149 19.86 -7.90 -3.06
CA ASP A 149 19.55 -6.47 -3.19
C ASP A 149 19.27 -5.85 -1.81
N GLU A 150 18.83 -6.67 -0.86
CA GLU A 150 18.57 -6.28 0.52
C GLU A 150 19.85 -6.10 1.37
N GLU A 151 20.97 -6.70 0.98
CA GLU A 151 22.22 -6.59 1.76
C GLU A 151 22.96 -5.27 1.47
N HIS A 152 22.80 -4.73 0.26
CA HIS A 152 23.44 -3.50 -0.20
C HIS A 152 22.80 -2.21 0.34
N SER A 153 21.57 -2.29 0.87
CA SER A 153 20.94 -1.16 1.54
C SER A 153 20.93 -1.40 3.06
N CYS A 154 22.03 -1.11 3.75
CA CYS A 154 22.22 -1.37 5.18
C CYS A 154 21.27 -0.64 6.18
N ASN A 155 20.11 -0.15 5.72
CA ASN A 155 19.00 0.39 6.54
C ASN A 155 17.74 -0.51 6.48
N ILE A 156 17.89 -1.78 6.06
CA ILE A 156 16.78 -2.66 5.72
C ILE A 156 16.14 -3.32 6.95
N PHE A 157 14.80 -3.35 6.93
CA PHE A 157 13.96 -3.98 7.93
C PHE A 157 12.98 -4.94 7.26
N ARG A 158 12.96 -6.20 7.70
CA ARG A 158 11.90 -7.16 7.38
C ARG A 158 10.79 -7.05 8.43
N ILE A 159 9.54 -6.89 8.00
CA ILE A 159 8.37 -6.93 8.88
C ILE A 159 7.90 -8.39 8.97
N GLU A 160 8.29 -9.11 10.02
CA GLU A 160 7.73 -10.44 10.30
C GLU A 160 6.34 -10.30 10.95
N LEU A 161 5.30 -10.48 10.14
CA LEU A 161 3.88 -10.38 10.54
C LEU A 161 3.47 -11.35 11.66
N SER A 162 4.25 -12.41 11.92
CA SER A 162 3.99 -13.37 13.00
C SER A 162 4.29 -12.83 14.41
N THR A 163 5.10 -11.76 14.53
CA THR A 163 5.53 -11.23 15.84
C THR A 163 5.39 -9.71 15.98
N GLY A 164 5.09 -8.99 14.90
CA GLY A 164 5.04 -7.52 14.91
C GLY A 164 6.37 -6.86 15.29
N ARG A 165 7.49 -7.61 15.26
CA ARG A 165 8.83 -7.08 15.52
C ARG A 165 9.48 -6.68 14.21
N ILE A 166 9.95 -5.44 14.19
CA ILE A 166 10.89 -4.93 13.20
C ILE A 166 12.29 -5.42 13.63
N ARG A 167 12.94 -6.28 12.84
CA ARG A 167 14.34 -6.66 13.07
C ARG A 167 15.24 -5.81 12.17
N SER A 168 16.18 -5.08 12.78
CA SER A 168 17.27 -4.42 12.06
C SER A 168 18.27 -5.45 11.57
N CYS A 169 18.76 -5.32 10.34
CA CYS A 169 20.04 -5.91 9.95
C CYS A 169 21.14 -5.29 10.84
N GLN A 170 21.81 -6.12 11.66
CA GLN A 170 23.05 -5.69 12.30
C GLN A 170 24.19 -5.93 11.32
N PRO A 171 25.08 -4.95 11.09
CA PRO A 171 26.29 -5.21 10.33
C PRO A 171 27.14 -6.25 11.07
N GLY A 172 27.64 -7.23 10.32
CA GLY A 172 28.66 -8.18 10.79
C GLY A 172 30.02 -7.54 10.98
#